data_AF-A0A847BKI4-F1
#
_entry.id   AF-A0A847BKI4-F1
#
_cell.length_a   1.000
_cell.length_b   1.000
_cell.length_c   1.000
_cell.angle_alpha   90.00
_cell.angle_beta   90.00
_cell.angle_gamma   90.00
#
_symmetry.space_group_name_H-M   'P 1'
#
loop_
_entity.id
_entity.type
_entity.pdbx_description
1 polymer ?
#
loop_
_entity_poly.entity_id
_entity_poly.type
_entity_poly.pdbx_seq_one_letter_code
_entity_poly.pdbx_strand_id
1 'polypeptide(L)'
;NIGGFLCLNDDELFLDARELVVVFEGMPSYGGMAGRDMEAMAIGLQEAMQEEYIEHRVKQVRYLGDRLKEADVPIVNPIGGHAVFLDARNFCPHLEQTQFPAQALAAAIYVEGGVRTMERGIVSAGRDKNTGLDHAPKLETVRITIPRRVYTYRHMDLAADTIIKLFKHKEDIRGLRWTYEPKQLRFFTGRFEQI
;
A
#
# COMPACT_ATOMS: atom_id res chain seq x y z
N ASN A 1 17.29 6.86 3.41
CA ASN A 1 17.49 7.39 2.05
C ASN A 1 16.15 7.68 1.41
N ILE A 2 16.05 8.81 0.72
CA ILE A 2 14.88 9.24 -0.05
C ILE A 2 15.34 9.56 -1.48
N GLY A 3 14.43 9.62 -2.45
CA GLY A 3 14.81 10.11 -3.77
C GLY A 3 13.79 9.87 -4.87
N GLY A 4 13.91 10.69 -5.91
CA GLY A 4 13.17 10.64 -7.16
C GLY A 4 13.86 11.54 -8.18
N PHE A 5 13.55 11.37 -9.46
CA PHE A 5 14.11 12.19 -10.52
C PHE A 5 13.13 12.26 -11.70
N LEU A 6 13.29 13.30 -12.53
CA LEU A 6 12.57 13.49 -13.78
C LEU A 6 13.55 13.34 -14.93
N CYS A 7 13.22 12.51 -15.92
CA CYS A 7 13.96 12.39 -17.17
C CYS A 7 13.09 12.85 -18.33
N LEU A 8 13.67 13.64 -19.23
CA LEU A 8 13.02 14.17 -20.42
C LEU A 8 13.98 14.01 -21.60
N ASN A 9 13.43 13.76 -22.79
CA ASN A 9 14.20 13.75 -24.03
C ASN A 9 14.13 15.11 -24.78
N ASP A 10 13.25 15.99 -24.35
CA ASP A 10 12.99 17.30 -24.97
C ASP A 10 13.74 18.40 -24.20
N ASP A 11 14.54 19.18 -24.93
CA ASP A 11 15.43 20.18 -24.36
C ASP A 11 14.68 21.40 -23.80
N GLU A 12 13.60 21.84 -24.45
CA GLU A 12 12.80 22.99 -24.00
C GLU A 12 12.09 22.64 -22.68
N LEU A 13 11.45 21.48 -22.61
CA LEU A 13 10.81 20.99 -21.39
C LEU A 13 11.82 20.77 -20.25
N PHE A 14 13.05 20.36 -20.57
CA PHE A 14 14.11 20.23 -19.57
C PHE A 14 14.50 21.58 -18.97
N LEU A 15 14.59 22.63 -19.80
CA LEU A 15 14.87 23.98 -19.32
C LEU A 15 13.74 24.49 -18.41
N ASP A 16 12.49 24.34 -18.83
CA ASP A 16 11.32 24.73 -18.03
C ASP A 16 11.28 23.98 -16.69
N ALA A 17 11.56 22.67 -16.70
CA ALA A 17 11.62 21.86 -15.49
C ALA A 17 12.73 22.31 -14.53
N ARG A 18 13.89 22.72 -15.06
CA ARG A 18 15.01 23.25 -14.25
C ARG A 18 14.68 24.60 -13.62
N GLU A 19 13.89 25.43 -14.28
CA GLU A 19 13.41 26.69 -13.72
C GLU A 19 12.37 26.45 -12.62
N LEU A 20 11.53 25.42 -12.76
CA LEU A 20 10.49 25.12 -11.77
C LEU A 20 11.03 24.38 -10.53
N VAL A 21 12.01 23.48 -10.69
CA VAL A 21 12.48 22.62 -9.58
C VAL A 21 13.07 23.41 -8.41
N VAL A 22 13.67 24.59 -8.68
CA VAL A 22 14.24 25.46 -7.63
C VAL A 22 13.19 26.10 -6.74
N VAL A 23 11.92 26.13 -7.18
CA VAL A 23 10.80 26.71 -6.42
C VAL A 23 10.32 25.78 -5.32
N PHE A 24 10.32 24.46 -5.56
CA PHE A 24 9.70 23.48 -4.66
C PHE A 24 10.69 22.51 -4.01
N GLU A 25 11.74 22.10 -4.73
CA GLU A 25 12.61 20.99 -4.31
C GLU A 25 14.05 21.47 -4.04
N GLY A 26 14.66 22.22 -4.97
CA GLY A 26 16.03 22.72 -4.85
C GLY A 26 16.75 22.84 -6.20
N MET A 27 18.08 23.04 -6.18
CA MET A 27 18.85 23.18 -7.43
C MET A 27 18.73 21.96 -8.32
N PRO A 28 18.84 22.11 -9.66
CA PRO A 28 18.82 20.98 -10.61
C PRO A 28 19.84 19.87 -10.32
N SER A 29 20.91 20.18 -9.58
CA SER A 29 21.97 19.24 -9.22
C SER A 29 21.76 18.50 -7.89
N TYR A 30 20.69 18.78 -7.14
CA TYR A 30 20.37 18.01 -5.92
C TYR A 30 18.86 17.80 -5.67
N GLY A 31 17.97 18.67 -6.17
CA GLY A 31 16.52 18.46 -6.17
C GLY A 31 15.94 18.03 -4.81
N GLY A 32 16.34 18.71 -3.73
CA GLY A 32 15.90 18.39 -2.36
C GLY A 32 16.57 17.18 -1.69
N MET A 33 17.45 16.47 -2.40
CA MET A 33 18.18 15.31 -1.85
C MET A 33 19.53 15.73 -1.27
N ALA A 34 19.94 15.07 -0.17
CA ALA A 34 21.33 15.16 0.25
C ALA A 34 22.23 14.43 -0.77
N GLY A 35 23.48 14.86 -0.94
CA GLY A 35 24.40 14.23 -1.90
C GLY A 35 24.54 12.71 -1.74
N ARG A 36 24.59 12.23 -0.50
CA ARG A 36 24.61 10.79 -0.17
C ARG A 36 23.35 10.02 -0.58
N ASP A 37 22.20 10.68 -0.64
CA ASP A 37 20.93 10.05 -1.05
C ASP A 37 20.90 9.86 -2.58
N MET A 38 21.42 10.83 -3.33
CA MET A 38 21.63 10.69 -4.78
C MET A 38 22.58 9.53 -5.09
N GLU A 39 23.70 9.44 -4.37
CA GLU A 39 24.67 8.35 -4.53
C GLU A 39 24.04 6.98 -4.23
N ALA A 40 23.33 6.87 -3.11
CA ALA A 40 22.64 5.63 -2.75
C ALA A 40 21.55 5.25 -3.77
N MET A 41 20.85 6.22 -4.36
CA MET A 41 19.85 5.98 -5.39
C MET A 41 20.47 5.51 -6.71
N ALA A 42 21.59 6.12 -7.13
CA ALA A 42 22.31 5.71 -8.34
C ALA A 42 22.81 4.26 -8.24
N ILE A 43 23.46 3.91 -7.13
CA ILE A 43 23.91 2.54 -6.84
C ILE A 43 22.70 1.58 -6.78
N GLY A 44 21.64 1.96 -6.05
CA GLY A 44 20.47 1.12 -5.86
C GLY A 44 19.72 0.82 -7.17
N LEU A 45 19.70 1.75 -8.13
CA LEU A 45 19.11 1.52 -9.45
C LEU A 45 19.92 0.50 -10.25
N GLN A 46 21.26 0.55 -10.18
CA GLN A 46 22.12 -0.44 -10.82
C GLN A 46 21.97 -1.82 -10.18
N GLU A 47 21.99 -1.91 -8.84
CA GLU A 47 21.72 -3.16 -8.11
C GLU A 47 20.38 -3.78 -8.49
N ALA A 48 19.36 -2.95 -8.74
CA ALA A 48 18.03 -3.41 -9.09
C ALA A 48 17.95 -4.14 -10.44
N MET A 49 18.96 -3.99 -11.30
CA MET A 49 19.03 -4.66 -12.60
C MET A 49 19.53 -6.11 -12.51
N GLN A 50 20.04 -6.53 -11.35
CA GLN A 50 20.45 -7.92 -11.14
C GLN A 50 19.23 -8.86 -11.21
N GLU A 51 19.30 -9.88 -12.06
CA GLU A 51 18.19 -10.79 -12.35
C GLU A 51 17.76 -11.59 -11.11
N GLU A 52 18.69 -12.18 -10.37
CA GLU A 52 18.36 -13.01 -9.21
C GLU A 52 17.72 -12.18 -8.09
N TYR A 53 18.13 -10.92 -7.97
CA TYR A 53 17.55 -9.99 -7.01
C TYR A 53 16.08 -9.71 -7.32
N ILE A 54 15.76 -9.33 -8.57
CA ILE A 54 14.38 -9.00 -8.93
C ILE A 54 13.51 -10.25 -9.00
N GLU A 55 14.07 -11.39 -9.42
CA GLU A 55 13.38 -12.68 -9.41
C GLU A 55 12.97 -13.07 -7.98
N HIS A 56 13.92 -13.08 -7.04
CA HIS A 56 13.63 -13.38 -5.63
C HIS A 56 12.59 -12.41 -5.06
N ARG A 57 12.72 -11.10 -5.34
CA ARG A 57 11.78 -10.06 -4.89
C ARG A 57 10.35 -10.34 -5.31
N VAL A 58 10.14 -10.72 -6.58
CA VAL A 58 8.80 -10.99 -7.12
C VAL A 58 8.28 -12.34 -6.61
N LYS A 59 9.13 -13.37 -6.57
CA LYS A 59 8.76 -14.69 -6.04
C LYS A 59 8.41 -14.64 -4.54
N GLN A 60 9.03 -13.77 -3.74
CA GLN A 60 8.67 -13.59 -2.34
C GLN A 60 7.25 -13.03 -2.16
N VAL A 61 6.83 -12.08 -3.00
CA VAL A 61 5.44 -11.57 -2.99
C VAL A 61 4.48 -12.66 -3.45
N ARG A 62 4.85 -13.38 -4.51
CA ARG A 62 4.08 -14.51 -5.02
C ARG A 62 3.89 -15.60 -3.95
N TYR A 63 4.93 -15.96 -3.22
CA TYR A 63 4.86 -16.92 -2.13
C TYR A 63 3.78 -16.58 -1.10
N LEU A 64 3.75 -15.33 -0.63
CA LEU A 64 2.69 -14.87 0.28
C LEU A 64 1.30 -15.02 -0.34
N GLY A 65 1.14 -14.59 -1.60
CA GLY A 65 -0.15 -14.67 -2.29
C GLY A 65 -0.61 -16.10 -2.54
N ASP A 66 0.31 -17.00 -2.92
CA ASP A 66 0.03 -18.42 -3.15
C ASP A 66 -0.42 -19.09 -1.85
N ARG A 67 0.28 -18.84 -0.73
CA ARG A 67 -0.13 -19.33 0.60
C ARG A 67 -1.55 -18.89 0.99
N LEU A 68 -1.89 -17.64 0.72
CA LEU A 68 -3.23 -17.10 1.01
C LEU A 68 -4.29 -17.74 0.10
N LYS A 69 -3.96 -17.91 -1.19
CA LYS A 69 -4.83 -18.53 -2.18
C LYS A 69 -5.09 -20.00 -1.91
N GLU A 70 -4.07 -20.75 -1.46
CA GLU A 70 -4.19 -22.16 -1.04
C GLU A 70 -5.15 -22.35 0.15
N ALA A 71 -5.34 -21.30 0.96
CA ALA A 71 -6.27 -21.26 2.08
C ALA A 71 -7.61 -20.56 1.74
N ASP A 72 -7.91 -20.39 0.45
CA ASP A 72 -9.13 -19.76 -0.09
C ASP A 72 -9.36 -18.31 0.37
N VAL A 73 -8.32 -17.62 0.84
CA VAL A 73 -8.42 -16.20 1.20
C VAL A 73 -8.63 -15.37 -0.07
N PRO A 74 -9.67 -14.52 -0.15
CA PRO A 74 -9.97 -13.77 -1.35
C PRO A 74 -8.91 -12.69 -1.59
N ILE A 75 -8.21 -12.78 -2.71
CA ILE A 75 -7.17 -11.84 -3.12
C ILE A 75 -7.34 -11.39 -4.57
N VAL A 76 -6.81 -10.22 -4.92
CA VAL A 76 -6.70 -9.77 -6.31
C VAL A 76 -5.72 -10.67 -7.05
N ASN A 77 -6.12 -11.15 -8.24
CA ASN A 77 -5.34 -12.01 -9.10
C ASN A 77 -5.07 -11.36 -10.47
N PRO A 78 -3.92 -11.67 -11.13
CA PRO A 78 -2.78 -12.40 -10.58
C PRO A 78 -2.02 -11.59 -9.51
N ILE A 79 -1.19 -12.26 -8.71
CA ILE A 79 -0.37 -11.61 -7.68
C ILE A 79 0.64 -10.66 -8.35
N GLY A 80 0.62 -9.39 -7.94
CA GLY A 80 1.48 -8.35 -8.49
C GLY A 80 2.93 -8.44 -8.00
N GLY A 81 3.81 -7.59 -8.56
CA GLY A 81 5.24 -7.64 -8.25
C GLY A 81 5.66 -7.04 -6.90
N HIS A 82 4.78 -6.35 -6.17
CA HIS A 82 5.17 -5.57 -4.98
C HIS A 82 4.31 -5.75 -3.74
N ALA A 83 3.11 -6.32 -3.89
CA ALA A 83 2.14 -6.48 -2.83
C ALA A 83 1.14 -7.58 -3.17
N VAL A 84 0.51 -8.12 -2.13
CA VAL A 84 -0.73 -8.89 -2.23
C VAL A 84 -1.88 -7.98 -1.76
N PHE A 85 -3.00 -7.99 -2.49
CA PHE A 85 -4.18 -7.21 -2.15
C PHE A 85 -5.30 -8.18 -1.73
N LEU A 86 -5.69 -8.13 -0.46
CA LEU A 86 -6.86 -8.85 0.03
C LEU A 86 -8.10 -8.14 -0.49
N ASP A 87 -9.06 -8.90 -1.02
CA ASP A 87 -10.38 -8.39 -1.38
C ASP A 87 -11.27 -8.36 -0.12
N ALA A 88 -11.30 -7.21 0.54
CA ALA A 88 -11.99 -7.06 1.82
C ALA A 88 -13.52 -7.13 1.68
N ARG A 89 -14.08 -6.91 0.47
CA ARG A 89 -15.51 -7.09 0.21
C ARG A 89 -15.90 -8.56 0.33
N ASN A 90 -15.08 -9.45 -0.20
CA ASN A 90 -15.29 -10.90 -0.10
C ASN A 90 -14.73 -11.49 1.19
N PHE A 91 -13.75 -10.83 1.83
CA PHE A 91 -13.26 -11.22 3.15
C PHE A 91 -14.29 -10.92 4.25
N CYS A 92 -14.98 -9.79 4.18
CA CYS A 92 -15.97 -9.35 5.17
C CYS A 92 -17.35 -9.16 4.52
N PRO A 93 -17.99 -10.21 3.98
CA PRO A 93 -19.25 -10.07 3.23
C PRO A 93 -20.43 -9.65 4.11
N HIS A 94 -20.29 -9.78 5.44
CA HIS A 94 -21.26 -9.34 6.44
C HIS A 94 -21.22 -7.83 6.72
N LEU A 95 -20.27 -7.10 6.15
CA LEU A 95 -20.13 -5.65 6.32
C LEU A 95 -20.43 -4.91 5.01
N GLU A 96 -21.23 -3.84 5.12
CA GLU A 96 -21.39 -2.91 4.02
C GLU A 96 -20.12 -2.09 3.81
N GLN A 97 -19.87 -1.61 2.58
CA GLN A 97 -18.68 -0.81 2.28
C GLN A 97 -18.63 0.50 3.09
N THR A 98 -19.79 1.05 3.44
CA THR A 98 -19.97 2.22 4.32
C THR A 98 -19.55 1.97 5.77
N GLN A 99 -19.36 0.70 6.15
CA GLN A 99 -18.82 0.27 7.45
C GLN A 99 -17.31 -0.02 7.38
N PHE A 100 -16.67 0.37 6.27
CA PHE A 100 -15.21 0.37 6.05
C PHE A 100 -14.53 -0.99 6.28
N PRO A 101 -14.95 -2.06 5.59
CA PRO A 101 -14.44 -3.41 5.80
C PRO A 101 -12.93 -3.52 5.58
N ALA A 102 -12.34 -2.81 4.60
CA ALA A 102 -10.88 -2.83 4.43
C ALA A 102 -10.14 -2.16 5.59
N GLN A 103 -10.67 -1.05 6.13
CA GLN A 103 -10.09 -0.38 7.29
C GLN A 103 -10.20 -1.27 8.55
N ALA A 104 -11.35 -1.93 8.74
CA ALA A 104 -11.59 -2.86 9.83
C ALA A 104 -10.67 -4.09 9.77
N LEU A 105 -10.55 -4.69 8.58
CA LEU A 105 -9.66 -5.84 8.35
C LEU A 105 -8.19 -5.46 8.59
N ALA A 106 -7.73 -4.29 8.12
CA ALA A 106 -6.37 -3.84 8.37
C ALA A 106 -6.07 -3.68 9.87
N ALA A 107 -7.04 -3.17 10.64
CA ALA A 107 -6.93 -3.08 12.11
C ALA A 107 -6.90 -4.47 12.77
N ALA A 108 -7.77 -5.39 12.33
CA ALA A 108 -7.82 -6.76 12.84
C ALA A 108 -6.50 -7.52 12.62
N ILE A 109 -5.91 -7.41 11.42
CA ILE A 109 -4.60 -8.01 11.09
C ILE A 109 -3.50 -7.49 12.04
N TYR A 110 -3.50 -6.19 12.33
CA TYR A 110 -2.54 -5.61 13.25
C TYR A 110 -2.74 -6.10 14.69
N VAL A 111 -3.97 -6.18 15.17
CA VAL A 111 -4.28 -6.66 16.53
C VAL A 111 -3.92 -8.14 16.69
N GLU A 112 -4.25 -8.97 15.70
CA GLU A 112 -4.04 -10.43 15.77
C GLU A 112 -2.56 -10.82 15.65
N GLY A 113 -1.81 -10.18 14.75
CA GLY A 113 -0.46 -10.63 14.38
C GLY A 113 0.63 -9.57 14.41
N GLY A 114 0.32 -8.33 14.79
CA GLY A 114 1.30 -7.23 14.78
C GLY A 114 1.72 -6.79 13.36
N VAL A 115 1.02 -7.24 12.31
CA VAL A 115 1.35 -6.93 10.91
C VAL A 115 0.58 -5.70 10.46
N ARG A 116 1.28 -4.59 10.23
CA ARG A 116 0.66 -3.38 9.69
C ARG A 116 0.48 -3.49 8.18
N THR A 117 -0.75 -3.37 7.72
CA THR A 117 -1.15 -3.31 6.31
C THR A 117 -1.76 -1.94 5.98
N MET A 118 -2.14 -1.71 4.72
CA MET A 118 -2.71 -0.44 4.28
C MET A 118 -4.10 -0.63 3.70
N GLU A 119 -5.09 0.09 4.22
CA GLU A 119 -6.40 0.23 3.58
C GLU A 119 -6.23 0.89 2.20
N ARG A 120 -6.84 0.30 1.17
CA ARG A 120 -6.90 0.80 -0.21
C ARG A 120 -8.32 0.55 -0.74
N GLY A 121 -9.28 1.24 -0.15
CA GLY A 121 -10.70 1.15 -0.45
C GLY A 121 -11.38 2.51 -0.31
N ILE A 122 -12.62 2.49 0.17
CA ILE A 122 -13.48 3.68 0.30
C ILE A 122 -12.84 4.79 1.16
N VAL A 123 -12.10 4.47 2.23
CA VAL A 123 -11.47 5.49 3.08
C VAL A 123 -10.41 6.25 2.29
N SER A 124 -9.53 5.52 1.59
CA SER A 124 -8.51 6.09 0.70
C SER A 124 -9.10 6.84 -0.50
N ALA A 125 -10.26 6.44 -1.00
CA ALA A 125 -10.91 7.05 -2.15
C ALA A 125 -11.41 8.49 -1.89
N GLY A 126 -11.65 8.84 -0.63
CA GLY A 126 -12.09 10.20 -0.26
C GLY A 126 -13.57 10.46 -0.53
N ARG A 127 -13.95 11.74 -0.43
CA ARG A 127 -15.30 12.24 -0.73
C ARG A 127 -15.30 13.07 -2.00
N ASP A 128 -16.42 13.01 -2.70
CA ASP A 128 -16.72 13.93 -3.78
C ASP A 128 -16.86 15.36 -3.22
N LYS A 129 -16.12 16.30 -3.79
CA LYS A 129 -16.05 17.68 -3.29
C LYS A 129 -17.35 18.47 -3.46
N ASN A 130 -18.21 18.06 -4.40
CA ASN A 130 -19.45 18.78 -4.73
C ASN A 130 -20.63 18.21 -3.94
N THR A 131 -20.71 16.89 -3.80
CA THR A 131 -21.86 16.19 -3.17
C THR A 131 -21.62 15.80 -1.72
N GLY A 132 -20.37 15.70 -1.28
CA GLY A 132 -20.00 15.20 0.05
C GLY A 132 -20.14 13.69 0.24
N LEU A 133 -20.58 12.96 -0.80
CA LEU A 133 -20.72 11.51 -0.76
C LEU A 133 -19.36 10.82 -0.84
N ASP A 134 -19.27 9.62 -0.28
CA ASP A 134 -18.08 8.78 -0.42
C ASP A 134 -17.87 8.37 -1.88
N HIS A 135 -16.63 8.47 -2.35
CA HIS A 135 -16.23 7.75 -3.54
C HIS A 135 -16.18 6.25 -3.17
N ALA A 136 -17.13 5.47 -3.65
CA ALA A 136 -17.24 4.04 -3.38
C ALA A 136 -16.56 3.21 -4.49
N PRO A 137 -15.24 2.93 -4.39
CA PRO A 137 -14.54 2.18 -5.43
C PRO A 137 -15.04 0.74 -5.48
N LYS A 138 -15.02 0.16 -6.69
CA LYS A 138 -15.28 -1.27 -6.88
C LYS A 138 -14.29 -2.13 -6.08
N LEU A 139 -13.01 -1.73 -6.06
CA LEU A 139 -11.94 -2.36 -5.31
C LEU A 139 -11.95 -1.86 -3.86
N GLU A 140 -12.36 -2.73 -2.94
CA GLU A 140 -12.30 -2.52 -1.50
C GLU A 140 -11.23 -3.47 -0.95
N THR A 141 -10.00 -2.98 -0.77
CA THR A 141 -8.85 -3.86 -0.57
C THR A 141 -7.96 -3.48 0.61
N VAL A 142 -7.30 -4.49 1.19
CA VAL A 142 -6.18 -4.31 2.10
C VAL A 142 -4.90 -4.70 1.39
N ARG A 143 -3.95 -3.75 1.28
CA ARG A 143 -2.67 -3.96 0.61
C ARG A 143 -1.60 -4.39 1.59
N ILE A 144 -1.08 -5.60 1.41
CA ILE A 144 0.09 -6.13 2.10
C ILE A 144 1.32 -5.80 1.24
N THR A 145 1.97 -4.68 1.55
CA THR A 145 3.08 -4.16 0.75
C THR A 145 4.40 -4.71 1.27
N ILE A 146 5.24 -5.27 0.39
CA ILE A 146 6.50 -5.90 0.80
C ILE A 146 7.70 -5.01 0.42
N PRO A 147 8.39 -4.41 1.40
CA PRO A 147 9.66 -3.74 1.20
C PRO A 147 10.74 -4.69 0.66
N ARG A 148 11.58 -4.17 -0.23
CA ARG A 148 12.65 -4.94 -0.88
C ARG A 148 13.77 -5.24 0.12
N ARG A 149 14.23 -6.50 0.19
CA ARG A 149 15.35 -6.99 1.03
C ARG A 149 15.21 -6.78 2.56
N VAL A 150 13.99 -6.55 3.07
CA VAL A 150 13.76 -6.35 4.51
C VAL A 150 13.31 -7.63 5.20
N TYR A 151 12.36 -8.33 4.59
CA TYR A 151 11.69 -9.47 5.21
C TYR A 151 12.15 -10.80 4.61
N THR A 152 11.93 -11.87 5.37
CA THR A 152 12.24 -13.25 5.00
C THR A 152 10.95 -14.03 4.76
N TYR A 153 11.05 -15.26 4.23
CA TYR A 153 9.90 -16.15 4.10
C TYR A 153 9.21 -16.45 5.44
N ARG A 154 9.92 -16.46 6.57
CA ARG A 154 9.31 -16.61 7.90
C ARG A 154 8.42 -15.43 8.30
N HIS A 155 8.77 -14.22 7.85
CA HIS A 155 7.88 -13.07 8.04
C HIS A 155 6.66 -13.15 7.11
N MET A 156 6.83 -13.69 5.89
CA MET A 156 5.68 -13.98 5.02
C MET A 156 4.78 -15.05 5.65
N ASP A 157 5.38 -16.05 6.31
CA ASP A 157 4.64 -17.10 7.00
C ASP A 157 3.76 -16.53 8.11
N LEU A 158 4.35 -15.70 8.98
CA LEU A 158 3.63 -15.02 10.04
C LEU A 158 2.44 -14.21 9.49
N ALA A 159 2.67 -13.40 8.45
CA ALA A 159 1.61 -12.62 7.83
C ALA A 159 0.50 -13.50 7.24
N ALA A 160 0.86 -14.58 6.51
CA ALA A 160 -0.10 -15.53 5.95
C ALA A 160 -0.91 -16.22 7.05
N ASP A 161 -0.24 -16.75 8.07
CA ASP A 161 -0.87 -17.48 9.18
C ASP A 161 -1.84 -16.58 9.97
N THR A 162 -1.46 -15.33 10.24
CA THR A 162 -2.35 -14.34 10.87
C THR A 162 -3.61 -14.12 10.05
N ILE A 163 -3.48 -13.91 8.73
CA ILE A 163 -4.63 -13.62 7.86
C ILE A 163 -5.52 -14.85 7.69
N ILE A 164 -4.92 -16.03 7.50
CA ILE A 164 -5.64 -17.30 7.38
C ILE A 164 -6.39 -17.60 8.68
N LYS A 165 -5.78 -17.32 9.84
CA LYS A 165 -6.45 -17.47 11.14
C LYS A 165 -7.65 -16.54 11.23
N LEU A 166 -7.49 -15.24 10.95
CA LEU A 166 -8.60 -14.27 10.92
C LEU A 166 -9.71 -14.70 9.96
N PHE A 167 -9.36 -15.23 8.78
CA PHE A 167 -10.33 -15.66 7.79
C PHE A 167 -11.26 -16.79 8.29
N LYS A 168 -10.77 -17.65 9.20
CA LYS A 168 -11.57 -18.71 9.82
C LYS A 168 -12.66 -18.19 10.77
N HIS A 169 -12.53 -16.96 11.25
CA HIS A 169 -13.50 -16.29 12.13
C HIS A 169 -13.74 -14.84 11.68
N LYS A 170 -13.80 -14.63 10.36
CA LYS A 170 -13.91 -13.31 9.70
C LYS A 170 -15.18 -12.55 10.10
N GLU A 171 -16.21 -13.27 10.52
CA GLU A 171 -17.50 -12.77 10.99
C GLU A 171 -17.36 -11.97 12.30
N ASP A 172 -16.29 -12.18 13.07
CA ASP A 172 -15.98 -11.42 14.29
C ASP A 172 -15.46 -10.01 13.98
N ILE A 173 -15.07 -9.73 12.72
CA ILE A 173 -14.57 -8.42 12.31
C ILE A 173 -15.75 -7.45 12.28
N ARG A 174 -15.74 -6.48 13.19
CA ARG A 174 -16.77 -5.44 13.30
C ARG A 174 -16.49 -4.27 12.35
N GLY A 175 -17.57 -3.72 11.79
CA GLY A 175 -17.54 -2.49 11.02
C GLY A 175 -17.05 -1.29 11.84
N LEU A 176 -16.61 -0.26 11.14
CA LEU A 176 -16.10 0.98 11.73
C LEU A 176 -16.98 2.17 11.35
N ARG A 177 -16.98 3.18 12.22
CA ARG A 177 -17.51 4.52 11.92
C ARG A 177 -16.49 5.60 12.28
N TRP A 178 -16.57 6.74 11.62
CA TRP A 178 -15.69 7.89 11.88
C TRP A 178 -15.90 8.47 13.28
N THR A 179 -14.82 8.69 14.02
CA THR A 179 -14.79 9.56 15.21
C THR A 179 -14.13 10.89 14.92
N TYR A 180 -13.24 10.92 13.93
CA TYR A 180 -12.63 12.13 13.39
C TYR A 180 -12.28 11.93 11.91
N GLU A 181 -12.85 12.77 11.05
CA GLU A 181 -12.61 12.76 9.59
C GLU A 181 -11.98 14.09 9.14
N PRO A 182 -10.72 14.09 8.63
CA PRO A 182 -10.10 15.28 8.05
C PRO A 182 -10.74 15.64 6.70
N LYS A 183 -10.76 16.94 6.35
CA LYS A 183 -11.34 17.43 5.08
C LYS A 183 -10.63 16.91 3.82
N GLN A 184 -9.34 16.61 3.92
CA GLN A 184 -8.50 16.15 2.82
C GLN A 184 -7.57 15.06 3.33
N LEU A 185 -7.14 14.16 2.44
CA LEU A 185 -6.19 13.11 2.77
C LEU A 185 -6.63 12.29 4.01
N ARG A 186 -7.94 12.02 4.12
CA ARG A 186 -8.61 11.49 5.32
C ARG A 186 -8.03 10.17 5.85
N PHE A 187 -7.43 9.38 4.97
CA PHE A 187 -6.81 8.09 5.30
C PHE A 187 -5.51 8.22 6.12
N PHE A 188 -4.87 9.39 6.19
CA PHE A 188 -3.63 9.57 6.94
C PHE A 188 -3.85 9.78 8.44
N THR A 189 -4.84 10.60 8.81
CA THR A 189 -5.04 11.04 10.21
C THR A 189 -6.45 10.78 10.72
N GLY A 190 -7.28 10.15 9.90
CA GLY A 190 -8.61 9.66 10.25
C GLY A 190 -8.63 8.77 11.48
N ARG A 191 -9.67 8.91 12.30
CA ARG A 191 -9.90 8.04 13.47
C ARG A 191 -11.27 7.41 13.40
N PHE A 192 -11.34 6.20 13.94
CA PHE A 192 -12.51 5.35 13.88
C PHE A 192 -12.78 4.72 15.24
N GLU A 193 -14.01 4.24 15.41
CA GLU A 193 -14.39 3.31 16.46
C GLU A 193 -15.24 2.18 15.87
N GLN A 194 -15.33 1.05 16.57
CA GLN A 194 -16.19 -0.06 16.16
C GLN A 194 -17.67 0.33 16.30
N ILE A 195 -18.49 -0.08 15.33
CA ILE A 195 -19.95 -0.03 15.39
C ILE A 195 -20.44 -1.11 16.35
#